data_AF-A0A9P8Y343-F1
#
_entry.id   AF-A0A9P8Y343-F1
#
_cell.length_a   1.000
_cell.length_b   1.000
_cell.length_c   1.000
_cell.angle_alpha   90.00
_cell.angle_beta   90.00
_cell.angle_gamma   90.00
#
_symmetry.space_group_name_H-M   'P 1'
#
loop_
_entity.id
_entity.type
_entity.pdbx_description
1 polymer ?
#
loop_
_entity_poly.entity_id
_entity_poly.type
_entity_poly.pdbx_seq_one_letter_code
_entity_poly.pdbx_strand_id
1 'polypeptide(L)'
;MAGGIVKFRHLSRNAAHRHALLRNLVTSLVKHESIQTSFAKAKEAQRLAERLITLAKRNNEETLRKAMGILYTPHKHLPKVFIQLAARYADRPGGYTRVLRTMPKNAYDQGDSAILQLVDGPRDLRFAFTAAAVARDRSLGRESKPLTLLNQQKVTRFRKDGEAKFDKMVERMAGINLGTPTAAPRNPLRVKTPLLR
;
A
#
# COMPACT_ATOMS: atom_id res chain seq x y z
N MET A 1 -13.10 38.75 -0.13
CA MET A 1 -11.96 38.24 0.66
C MET A 1 -11.32 37.09 -0.11
N ALA A 2 -10.06 37.25 -0.54
CA ALA A 2 -9.29 36.17 -1.17
C ALA A 2 -9.03 35.07 -0.13
N GLY A 3 -9.57 33.87 -0.39
CA GLY A 3 -9.81 32.82 0.62
C GLY A 3 -8.57 32.13 1.21
N GLY A 4 -8.79 31.34 2.27
CA GLY A 4 -7.76 30.58 2.99
C GLY A 4 -7.28 29.30 2.29
N ILE A 5 -6.18 28.72 2.81
CA ILE A 5 -5.56 27.49 2.27
C ILE A 5 -6.52 26.30 2.39
N VAL A 6 -6.63 25.53 1.30
CA VAL A 6 -7.52 24.35 1.22
C VAL A 6 -6.99 23.21 2.11
N LYS A 7 -7.85 22.68 3.00
CA LYS A 7 -7.48 21.64 3.99
C LYS A 7 -7.31 20.23 3.41
N PHE A 8 -7.97 19.91 2.30
CA PHE A 8 -7.98 18.59 1.66
C PHE A 8 -8.30 18.71 0.16
N ARG A 9 -7.95 17.71 -0.65
CA ARG A 9 -8.24 17.77 -2.09
C ARG A 9 -9.75 17.70 -2.38
N HIS A 10 -10.25 18.60 -3.21
CA HIS A 10 -11.65 18.60 -3.62
C HIS A 10 -11.97 17.54 -4.70
N LEU A 11 -10.94 17.02 -5.39
CA LEU A 11 -11.07 15.96 -6.41
C LEU A 11 -12.05 16.30 -7.54
N SER A 12 -12.18 17.59 -7.86
CA SER A 12 -13.13 18.14 -8.84
C SER A 12 -14.57 17.65 -8.63
N ARG A 13 -15.00 17.55 -7.37
CA ARG A 13 -16.32 17.05 -6.97
C ARG A 13 -16.95 17.93 -5.89
N ASN A 14 -18.28 18.00 -5.90
CA ASN A 14 -19.05 18.57 -4.80
C ASN A 14 -18.85 17.75 -3.50
N ALA A 15 -19.31 18.28 -2.37
CA ALA A 15 -19.10 17.65 -1.07
C ALA A 15 -19.70 16.24 -0.99
N ALA A 16 -20.99 16.08 -1.34
CA ALA A 16 -21.69 14.81 -1.28
C ALA A 16 -21.02 13.70 -2.11
N HIS A 17 -20.68 14.00 -3.36
CA HIS A 17 -20.00 13.05 -4.26
C HIS A 17 -18.57 12.76 -3.77
N ARG A 18 -17.85 13.74 -3.23
CA ARG A 18 -16.51 13.48 -2.66
C ARG A 18 -16.60 12.54 -1.45
N HIS A 19 -17.55 12.76 -0.53
CA HIS A 19 -17.76 11.86 0.60
C HIS A 19 -18.13 10.45 0.14
N ALA A 20 -19.04 10.34 -0.82
CA ALA A 20 -19.42 9.05 -1.42
C ALA A 20 -18.21 8.33 -2.05
N LEU A 21 -17.40 9.03 -2.84
CA LEU A 21 -16.21 8.48 -3.47
C LEU A 21 -15.23 7.91 -2.44
N LEU A 22 -14.92 8.67 -1.38
CA LEU A 22 -13.97 8.24 -0.36
C LEU A 22 -14.50 7.04 0.44
N ARG A 23 -15.78 7.03 0.79
CA ARG A 23 -16.43 5.88 1.44
C ARG A 23 -16.37 4.63 0.55
N ASN A 24 -16.54 4.80 -0.75
CA ASN A 24 -16.50 3.69 -1.70
C ASN A 24 -15.07 3.12 -1.84
N LEU A 25 -14.06 3.99 -1.92
CA LEU A 25 -12.66 3.58 -1.95
C LEU A 25 -12.25 2.84 -0.67
N VAL A 26 -12.63 3.34 0.52
CA VAL A 26 -12.33 2.67 1.78
C VAL A 26 -13.07 1.34 1.92
N THR A 27 -14.33 1.27 1.51
CA THR A 27 -15.09 0.01 1.49
C THR A 27 -14.42 -1.02 0.58
N SER A 28 -14.00 -0.59 -0.62
CA SER A 28 -13.26 -1.43 -1.57
C SER A 28 -11.91 -1.88 -1.03
N LEU A 29 -11.20 -0.99 -0.31
CA LEU A 29 -9.93 -1.30 0.35
C LEU A 29 -10.11 -2.36 1.44
N VAL A 30 -11.15 -2.27 2.28
CA VAL A 30 -11.42 -3.28 3.31
C VAL A 30 -11.77 -4.63 2.67
N LYS A 31 -12.55 -4.62 1.58
CA LYS A 31 -12.95 -5.82 0.84
C LYS A 31 -11.75 -6.51 0.21
N HIS A 32 -10.95 -5.79 -0.56
CA HIS A 32 -9.90 -6.37 -1.42
C HIS A 32 -8.48 -6.26 -0.84
N GLU A 33 -8.27 -5.53 0.25
CA GLU A 33 -6.99 -5.21 0.91
C GLU A 33 -5.96 -4.46 0.06
N SER A 34 -6.18 -4.35 -1.25
CA SER A 34 -5.38 -3.58 -2.20
C SER A 34 -6.27 -3.09 -3.33
N ILE A 35 -6.15 -1.80 -3.68
CA ILE A 35 -6.88 -1.16 -4.77
C ILE A 35 -5.94 -0.27 -5.60
N GLN A 36 -6.16 -0.22 -6.91
CA GLN A 36 -5.42 0.67 -7.81
C GLN A 36 -6.32 1.83 -8.27
N THR A 37 -5.87 3.06 -8.02
CA THR A 37 -6.61 4.30 -8.34
C THR A 37 -5.65 5.45 -8.64
N SER A 38 -6.15 6.66 -8.89
CA SER A 38 -5.28 7.82 -9.08
C SER A 38 -4.58 8.20 -7.77
N PHE A 39 -3.36 8.73 -7.86
CA PHE A 39 -2.56 9.08 -6.68
C PHE A 39 -3.29 10.05 -5.74
N ALA A 40 -3.96 11.06 -6.30
CA ALA A 40 -4.75 12.02 -5.53
C ALA A 40 -5.89 11.35 -4.75
N LYS A 41 -6.63 10.41 -5.39
CA LYS A 41 -7.70 9.65 -4.73
C LYS A 41 -7.15 8.71 -3.65
N ALA A 42 -6.04 8.03 -3.94
CA ALA A 42 -5.38 7.14 -3.00
C ALA A 42 -4.96 7.87 -1.72
N LYS A 43 -4.37 9.07 -1.85
CA LYS A 43 -3.93 9.90 -0.72
C LYS A 43 -5.08 10.38 0.17
N GLU A 44 -6.21 10.77 -0.40
CA GLU A 44 -7.37 11.17 0.41
C GLU A 44 -8.05 9.95 1.07
N ALA A 45 -8.17 8.84 0.35
CA ALA A 45 -8.72 7.60 0.90
C ALA A 45 -7.83 7.01 2.01
N GLN A 46 -6.51 7.21 1.93
CA GLN A 46 -5.55 6.82 2.95
C GLN A 46 -5.93 7.39 4.34
N ARG A 47 -6.20 8.70 4.41
CA ARG A 47 -6.54 9.38 5.67
C ARG A 47 -7.81 8.81 6.30
N LEU A 48 -8.82 8.52 5.49
CA LEU A 48 -10.08 7.95 5.97
C LEU A 48 -9.93 6.48 6.38
N ALA A 49 -9.14 5.68 5.65
CA ALA A 49 -8.85 4.30 5.98
C ALA A 49 -8.07 4.15 7.29
N GLU A 50 -7.05 4.99 7.51
CA GLU A 50 -6.27 4.96 8.76
C GLU A 50 -7.14 5.34 9.97
N ARG A 51 -8.05 6.32 9.80
CA ARG A 51 -9.02 6.69 10.83
C ARG A 51 -9.97 5.54 11.14
N LEU A 52 -10.47 4.83 10.12
CA LEU A 52 -11.35 3.67 10.30
C LEU A 52 -10.68 2.58 11.14
N ILE A 53 -9.41 2.25 10.86
CA ILE A 53 -8.66 1.24 11.63
C ILE A 53 -8.40 1.72 13.05
N THR A 54 -8.13 3.01 13.23
CA THR A 54 -7.96 3.61 14.57
C THR A 54 -9.24 3.51 15.40
N LEU A 55 -10.41 3.71 14.79
CA LEU A 55 -11.70 3.47 15.45
C LEU A 55 -11.86 2.00 15.82
N ALA A 56 -11.50 1.09 14.90
CA ALA A 56 -11.60 -0.35 15.11
C ALA A 56 -10.78 -0.83 16.31
N LYS A 57 -9.56 -0.29 16.50
CA LYS A 57 -8.69 -0.62 17.63
C LYS A 57 -9.26 -0.21 18.99
N ARG A 58 -10.10 0.83 19.06
CA ARG A 58 -10.71 1.30 20.31
C ARG A 58 -11.88 0.42 20.75
N ASN A 59 -12.62 -0.16 19.80
CA ASN A 59 -13.69 -1.14 20.03
C ASN A 59 -14.78 -0.72 21.04
N ASN A 60 -15.27 0.52 20.95
CA ASN A 60 -16.41 1.02 21.73
C ASN A 60 -17.66 1.18 20.85
N GLU A 61 -18.85 1.22 21.45
CA GLU A 61 -20.11 1.39 20.71
C GLU A 61 -20.14 2.67 19.85
N GLU A 62 -19.65 3.80 20.40
CA GLU A 62 -19.53 5.06 19.66
C GLU A 62 -18.63 4.90 18.42
N THR A 63 -17.52 4.18 18.55
CA THR A 63 -16.59 3.95 17.44
C THR A 63 -17.18 3.02 16.38
N LEU A 64 -18.02 2.08 16.81
CA LEU A 64 -18.76 1.17 15.95
C LEU A 64 -19.79 1.93 15.11
N ARG A 65 -20.60 2.81 15.72
CA ARG A 65 -21.54 3.69 15.01
C ARG A 65 -20.83 4.59 14.00
N LYS A 66 -19.68 5.19 14.38
CA LYS A 66 -18.86 5.99 13.45
C LYS A 66 -18.32 5.18 12.28
N ALA A 67 -17.86 3.95 12.52
CA ALA A 67 -17.37 3.06 11.47
C ALA A 67 -18.49 2.62 10.51
N MET A 68 -19.70 2.38 11.01
CA MET A 68 -20.88 2.09 10.18
C MET A 68 -21.17 3.22 9.20
N GLY A 69 -21.04 4.49 9.62
CA GLY A 69 -21.22 5.64 8.75
C GLY A 69 -20.16 5.80 7.65
N ILE A 70 -18.98 5.19 7.81
CA ILE A 70 -17.90 5.25 6.81
C ILE A 70 -18.13 4.20 5.71
N LEU A 71 -18.49 2.98 6.08
CA LEU A 71 -18.65 1.88 5.12
C LEU A 71 -19.99 1.98 4.37
N TYR A 72 -20.04 1.49 3.12
CA TYR A 72 -21.30 1.34 2.38
C TYR A 72 -22.05 0.06 2.74
N THR A 73 -21.32 -1.03 2.97
CA THR A 73 -21.86 -2.36 3.30
C THR A 73 -21.37 -2.82 4.68
N PRO A 74 -21.76 -2.12 5.77
CA PRO A 74 -21.23 -2.38 7.11
C PRO A 74 -21.50 -3.81 7.57
N HIS A 75 -22.69 -4.36 7.30
CA HIS A 75 -23.05 -5.73 7.67
C HIS A 75 -22.06 -6.80 7.17
N LYS A 76 -21.39 -6.58 6.02
CA LYS A 76 -20.40 -7.52 5.46
C LYS A 76 -18.98 -7.28 5.95
N HIS A 77 -18.61 -6.01 6.16
CA HIS A 77 -17.20 -5.62 6.31
C HIS A 77 -16.82 -5.20 7.72
N LEU A 78 -17.79 -4.84 8.55
CA LEU A 78 -17.53 -4.39 9.91
C LEU A 78 -16.92 -5.49 10.79
N PRO A 79 -17.36 -6.76 10.76
CA PRO A 79 -16.69 -7.84 11.49
C PRO A 79 -15.22 -8.00 11.08
N LYS A 80 -14.92 -7.89 9.78
CA LYS A 80 -13.53 -7.95 9.27
C LYS A 80 -12.67 -6.83 9.86
N VAL A 81 -13.21 -5.62 9.96
CA VAL A 81 -12.49 -4.45 10.48
C VAL A 81 -12.22 -4.58 11.98
N PHE A 82 -13.22 -4.92 12.79
CA PHE A 82 -13.11 -4.94 14.25
C PHE A 82 -12.47 -6.23 14.80
N ILE A 83 -12.50 -7.34 14.05
CA ILE A 83 -11.89 -8.60 14.49
C ILE A 83 -10.52 -8.77 13.83
N GLN A 84 -10.49 -8.91 12.49
CA GLN A 84 -9.26 -9.28 11.79
C GLN A 84 -8.27 -8.12 11.67
N LEU A 85 -8.73 -6.94 11.25
CA LEU A 85 -7.84 -5.79 11.05
C LEU A 85 -7.42 -5.15 12.38
N ALA A 86 -8.32 -5.08 13.37
CA ALA A 86 -7.96 -4.60 14.70
C ALA A 86 -6.88 -5.46 15.35
N ALA A 87 -7.02 -6.80 15.31
CA ALA A 87 -6.00 -7.73 15.81
C ALA A 87 -4.68 -7.62 15.03
N ARG A 88 -4.74 -7.51 13.69
CA ARG A 88 -3.54 -7.36 12.84
C ARG A 88 -2.73 -6.10 13.20
N TYR A 89 -3.39 -5.03 13.62
CA TYR A 89 -2.77 -3.73 13.84
C TYR A 89 -2.72 -3.30 15.30
N ALA A 90 -2.94 -4.22 16.25
CA ALA A 90 -2.94 -3.94 17.69
C ALA A 90 -1.66 -3.21 18.12
N ASP A 91 -0.49 -3.74 17.78
CA ASP A 91 0.82 -3.23 18.22
C ASP A 91 1.39 -2.12 17.33
N ARG A 92 0.72 -1.80 16.22
CA ARG A 92 1.20 -0.83 15.23
C ARG A 92 0.70 0.59 15.58
N PRO A 93 1.59 1.57 15.84
CA PRO A 93 1.19 2.96 16.14
C PRO A 93 0.96 3.76 14.85
N GLY A 94 -0.14 3.48 14.15
CA GLY A 94 -0.50 4.16 12.90
C GLY A 94 0.20 3.63 11.64
N GLY A 95 -0.06 4.24 10.49
CA GLY A 95 0.53 3.82 9.22
C GLY A 95 0.05 2.43 8.76
N TYR A 96 -1.26 2.17 8.88
CA TYR A 96 -1.87 0.89 8.50
C TYR A 96 -2.04 0.71 6.99
N THR A 97 -1.90 1.80 6.24
CA THR A 97 -2.00 1.81 4.78
C THR A 97 -0.71 2.25 4.13
N ARG A 98 -0.50 1.79 2.89
CA ARG A 98 0.63 2.18 2.06
C ARG A 98 0.12 2.61 0.69
N VAL A 99 0.64 3.74 0.20
CA VAL A 99 0.41 4.22 -1.16
C VAL A 99 1.69 4.02 -1.96
N LEU A 100 1.64 3.23 -3.01
CA LEU A 100 2.74 2.97 -3.94
C LEU A 100 2.40 3.60 -5.28
N ARG A 101 3.24 4.51 -5.80
CA ARG A 101 3.04 5.04 -7.16
C ARG A 101 3.27 3.92 -8.17
N THR A 102 2.45 3.91 -9.22
CA THR A 102 2.55 2.97 -10.33
C THR A 102 2.59 3.75 -11.64
N MET A 103 2.86 3.05 -12.73
CA MET A 103 2.58 3.59 -14.06
C MET A 103 1.09 3.98 -14.17
N PRO A 104 0.75 4.94 -15.05
CA PRO A 104 -0.62 5.32 -15.31
C PRO A 104 -1.49 4.11 -15.59
N LYS A 105 -2.58 3.96 -14.82
CA LYS A 105 -3.53 2.87 -14.98
C LYS A 105 -4.25 2.96 -16.33
N ASN A 106 -4.53 4.18 -16.77
CA ASN A 106 -5.17 4.47 -18.04
C ASN A 106 -4.12 5.06 -18.99
N ALA A 107 -3.90 4.37 -20.11
CA ALA A 107 -2.93 4.79 -21.11
C ALA A 107 -3.38 6.06 -21.88
N TYR A 108 -4.69 6.37 -21.86
CA TYR A 108 -5.22 7.53 -22.57
C TYR A 108 -4.97 8.84 -21.81
N ASP A 109 -5.31 8.90 -20.51
CA ASP A 109 -5.21 10.13 -19.72
C ASP A 109 -3.81 10.36 -19.13
N GLN A 110 -2.95 9.32 -19.13
CA GLN A 110 -1.61 9.34 -18.54
C GLN A 110 -1.60 9.86 -17.09
N GLY A 111 -2.70 9.67 -16.37
CA GLY A 111 -2.92 10.19 -15.03
C GLY A 111 -2.10 9.44 -13.99
N ASP A 112 -1.48 10.20 -13.10
CA ASP A 112 -0.74 9.69 -11.95
C ASP A 112 -1.55 8.66 -11.16
N SER A 113 -1.04 7.43 -11.14
CA SER A 113 -1.72 6.28 -10.55
C SER A 113 -0.93 5.72 -9.38
N ALA A 114 -1.66 5.08 -8.47
CA ALA A 114 -1.10 4.48 -7.28
C ALA A 114 -1.94 3.30 -6.79
N ILE A 115 -1.27 2.39 -6.11
CA ILE A 115 -1.90 1.31 -5.36
C ILE A 115 -1.98 1.73 -3.90
N LEU A 116 -3.20 1.76 -3.37
CA LEU A 116 -3.49 1.88 -1.95
C LEU A 116 -3.74 0.49 -1.39
N GLN A 117 -2.96 0.08 -0.40
CA GLN A 117 -3.05 -1.24 0.20
C GLN A 117 -2.94 -1.20 1.72
N LEU A 118 -3.46 -2.24 2.36
CA LEU A 118 -3.29 -2.52 3.78
C LEU A 118 -1.93 -3.19 4.02
N VAL A 119 -1.18 -2.69 5.00
CA VAL A 119 0.14 -3.24 5.35
C VAL A 119 0.00 -4.57 6.08
N ASP A 120 1.03 -5.42 6.03
CA ASP A 120 1.06 -6.73 6.69
C ASP A 120 -0.05 -7.71 6.24
N GLY A 121 -0.84 -7.35 5.22
CA GLY A 121 -1.88 -8.20 4.65
C GLY A 121 -1.39 -9.20 3.60
N PRO A 122 -2.21 -10.19 3.24
CA PRO A 122 -1.92 -11.17 2.18
C PRO A 122 -1.54 -10.55 0.83
N ARG A 123 -2.02 -9.33 0.53
CA ARG A 123 -1.76 -8.62 -0.73
C ARG A 123 -0.76 -7.46 -0.60
N ASP A 124 0.14 -7.52 0.37
CA ASP A 124 1.18 -6.50 0.52
C ASP A 124 2.24 -6.60 -0.60
N LEU A 125 2.17 -5.68 -1.57
CA LEU A 125 3.10 -5.64 -2.70
C LEU A 125 4.53 -5.29 -2.28
N ARG A 126 4.71 -4.44 -1.25
CA ARG A 126 6.07 -4.09 -0.79
C ARG A 126 6.76 -5.32 -0.23
N PHE A 127 6.02 -6.17 0.47
CA PHE A 127 6.53 -7.45 0.97
C PHE A 127 6.92 -8.38 -0.19
N ALA A 128 6.04 -8.55 -1.17
CA ALA A 128 6.30 -9.39 -2.34
C ALA A 128 7.50 -8.91 -3.17
N PHE A 129 7.60 -7.60 -3.47
CA PHE A 129 8.73 -7.04 -4.22
C PHE A 129 10.06 -7.14 -3.46
N THR A 130 10.04 -7.00 -2.13
CA THR A 130 11.26 -7.16 -1.33
C THR A 130 11.73 -8.61 -1.34
N ALA A 131 10.80 -9.57 -1.21
CA ALA A 131 11.12 -10.99 -1.31
C ALA A 131 11.66 -11.37 -2.70
N ALA A 132 11.06 -10.86 -3.78
CA ALA A 132 11.55 -11.08 -5.14
C ALA A 132 12.95 -10.48 -5.37
N ALA A 133 13.24 -9.31 -4.80
CA ALA A 133 14.58 -8.73 -4.87
C ALA A 133 15.62 -9.60 -4.15
N VAL A 134 15.31 -10.09 -2.95
CA VAL A 134 16.19 -11.01 -2.19
C VAL A 134 16.36 -12.34 -2.91
N ALA A 135 15.28 -12.92 -3.47
CA ALA A 135 15.33 -14.16 -4.24
C ALA A 135 16.28 -14.04 -5.44
N ARG A 136 16.17 -12.93 -6.19
CA ARG A 136 17.06 -12.63 -7.31
C ARG A 136 18.51 -12.41 -6.87
N ASP A 137 18.73 -11.70 -5.78
CA ASP A 137 20.09 -11.43 -5.30
C ASP A 137 20.76 -12.75 -4.85
N ARG A 138 20.00 -13.65 -4.18
CA ARG A 138 20.43 -15.03 -3.85
C ARG A 138 20.75 -15.87 -5.08
N SER A 139 19.88 -15.86 -6.10
CA SER A 139 20.09 -16.64 -7.34
C SER A 139 21.31 -16.18 -8.13
N LEU A 140 21.68 -14.90 -8.02
CA LEU A 140 22.85 -14.32 -8.67
C LEU A 140 24.12 -14.40 -7.81
N GLY A 141 24.05 -14.96 -6.59
CA GLY A 141 25.17 -15.00 -5.65
C GLY A 141 25.64 -13.62 -5.19
N ARG A 142 24.75 -12.62 -5.19
CA ARG A 142 25.06 -11.23 -4.83
C ARG A 142 24.55 -10.89 -3.44
N GLU A 143 25.29 -10.04 -2.73
CA GLU A 143 24.81 -9.45 -1.49
C GLU A 143 23.63 -8.49 -1.75
N SER A 144 22.65 -8.50 -0.87
CA SER A 144 21.50 -7.60 -0.94
C SER A 144 21.90 -6.16 -0.61
N LYS A 145 21.40 -5.21 -1.40
CA LYS A 145 21.67 -3.79 -1.19
C LYS A 145 21.17 -3.30 0.19
N PRO A 146 21.76 -2.24 0.78
CA PRO A 146 21.32 -1.69 2.06
C PRO A 146 19.84 -1.32 2.11
N LEU A 147 19.30 -0.76 1.01
CA LEU A 147 17.88 -0.42 0.90
C LEU A 147 16.98 -1.67 0.94
N THR A 148 17.41 -2.79 0.38
CA THR A 148 16.66 -4.05 0.38
C THR A 148 16.58 -4.61 1.80
N LEU A 149 17.70 -4.62 2.53
CA LEU A 149 17.76 -5.06 3.92
C LEU A 149 16.86 -4.21 4.82
N LEU A 150 16.90 -2.89 4.65
CA LEU A 150 16.02 -1.97 5.38
C LEU A 150 14.54 -2.19 5.06
N ASN A 151 14.20 -2.53 3.81
CA ASN A 151 12.83 -2.88 3.46
C ASN A 151 12.39 -4.21 4.06
N GLN A 152 13.27 -5.22 4.07
CA GLN A 152 13.03 -6.51 4.71
C GLN A 152 12.67 -6.30 6.18
N GLN A 153 13.51 -5.57 6.92
CA GLN A 153 13.23 -5.21 8.32
C GLN A 153 11.87 -4.52 8.48
N LYS A 154 11.54 -3.56 7.60
CA LYS A 154 10.26 -2.83 7.67
C LYS A 154 9.03 -3.71 7.43
N VAL A 155 9.11 -4.71 6.56
CA VAL A 155 7.97 -5.57 6.22
C VAL A 155 7.83 -6.78 7.14
N THR A 156 8.85 -7.10 7.94
CA THR A 156 8.81 -8.18 8.93
C THR A 156 8.49 -7.68 10.34
N ARG A 157 8.93 -6.46 10.73
CA ARG A 157 8.89 -5.94 12.11
C ARG A 157 7.58 -6.12 12.89
N PHE A 158 6.43 -5.86 12.26
CA PHE A 158 5.11 -5.91 12.94
C PHE A 158 4.23 -7.06 12.43
N ARG A 159 4.78 -7.93 11.58
CA ARG A 159 4.03 -9.04 11.01
C ARG A 159 4.20 -10.25 11.92
N LYS A 160 3.08 -10.88 12.29
CA LYS A 160 3.11 -12.18 12.99
C LYS A 160 3.88 -13.21 12.15
N ASP A 161 4.91 -13.81 12.72
CA ASP A 161 5.85 -14.73 12.06
C ASP A 161 6.50 -14.11 10.81
N GLY A 162 6.90 -12.83 10.92
CA GLY A 162 7.34 -12.00 9.80
C GLY A 162 8.48 -12.61 8.99
N GLU A 163 9.53 -13.08 9.67
CA GLU A 163 10.72 -13.67 9.04
C GLU A 163 10.39 -14.99 8.35
N ALA A 164 9.78 -15.94 9.07
CA ALA A 164 9.38 -17.23 8.50
C ALA A 164 8.44 -17.08 7.29
N LYS A 165 7.50 -16.13 7.33
CA LYS A 165 6.64 -15.81 6.16
C LYS A 165 7.41 -15.16 5.03
N PHE A 166 8.42 -14.35 5.34
CA PHE A 166 9.26 -13.70 4.35
C PHE A 166 10.12 -14.73 3.62
N ASP A 167 10.77 -15.65 4.33
CA ASP A 167 11.57 -16.70 3.72
C ASP A 167 10.74 -17.61 2.83
N LYS A 168 9.55 -18.03 3.28
CA LYS A 168 8.58 -18.77 2.43
C LYS A 168 8.20 -18.00 1.16
N MET A 169 8.07 -16.67 1.26
CA MET A 169 7.79 -15.84 0.08
C MET A 169 9.01 -15.75 -0.85
N VAL A 170 10.23 -15.69 -0.30
CA VAL A 170 11.47 -15.71 -1.09
C VAL A 170 11.60 -17.03 -1.84
N GLU A 171 11.38 -18.16 -1.18
CA GLU A 171 11.35 -19.50 -1.80
C GLU A 171 10.31 -19.57 -2.93
N ARG A 172 9.08 -19.10 -2.65
CA ARG A 172 8.03 -19.02 -3.67
C ARG A 172 8.45 -18.17 -4.87
N MET A 173 9.08 -17.02 -4.64
CA MET A 173 9.53 -16.14 -5.72
C MET A 173 10.72 -16.73 -6.50
N ALA A 174 11.57 -17.53 -5.86
CA ALA A 174 12.65 -18.24 -6.52
C ALA A 174 12.12 -19.37 -7.42
N GLY A 175 11.05 -20.06 -7.02
CA GLY A 175 10.41 -21.10 -7.82
C GLY A 175 9.57 -20.58 -8.99
N ILE A 176 9.17 -19.31 -8.97
CA ILE A 176 8.58 -18.65 -10.13
C ILE A 176 9.75 -18.29 -11.06
N ASN A 177 9.84 -18.95 -12.23
CA ASN A 177 10.79 -18.58 -13.28
C ASN A 177 10.53 -17.12 -13.71
N LEU A 178 11.18 -16.16 -13.05
CA LEU A 178 11.02 -14.72 -13.29
C LEU A 178 11.70 -14.25 -14.59
N GLY A 179 12.12 -15.18 -15.45
CA GLY A 179 12.99 -14.93 -16.58
C GLY A 179 14.41 -14.59 -16.11
N THR A 180 15.41 -15.17 -16.76
CA THR A 180 16.81 -14.77 -16.57
C THR A 180 16.93 -13.26 -16.82
N PRO A 181 17.41 -12.45 -15.87
CA PRO A 181 17.57 -11.02 -16.10
C PRO A 181 18.74 -10.80 -17.06
N THR A 182 18.44 -10.50 -18.33
CA THR A 182 19.41 -10.28 -19.41
C THR A 182 20.30 -9.03 -19.20
N ALA A 183 20.09 -8.24 -18.14
CA ALA A 183 20.86 -7.03 -17.91
C ALA A 183 21.20 -6.82 -16.43
N ALA A 184 22.50 -6.62 -16.15
CA ALA A 184 22.95 -6.05 -14.90
C ALA A 184 22.24 -4.71 -14.63
N PRO A 185 21.97 -4.34 -13.35
CA PRO A 185 21.32 -3.07 -13.04
C PRO A 185 22.12 -1.92 -13.66
N ARG A 186 21.50 -1.17 -14.59
CA ARG A 186 22.11 0.02 -15.19
C ARG A 186 22.46 0.98 -14.07
N ASN A 187 23.75 1.28 -13.91
CA ASN A 187 24.21 2.32 -12.99
C ASN A 187 23.69 3.68 -13.51
N PRO A 188 22.80 4.39 -12.79
CA PRO A 188 22.26 5.67 -13.26
C PRO A 188 23.33 6.77 -13.35
N LEU A 189 24.51 6.56 -12.74
CA LEU A 189 25.63 7.49 -12.79
C LEU A 189 26.51 7.38 -14.05
N ARG A 190 26.21 6.45 -14.96
CA ARG A 190 26.91 6.36 -16.25
C ARG A 190 26.14 7.13 -17.32
N VAL A 191 25.95 8.43 -17.10
CA VAL A 191 25.58 9.35 -18.17
C VAL A 191 26.75 9.32 -19.15
N LYS A 192 26.50 8.88 -20.39
CA LYS A 192 27.51 8.95 -21.46
C LYS A 192 27.96 10.40 -21.56
N THR A 193 29.21 10.69 -21.18
CA THR A 193 29.88 11.90 -21.61
C THR A 193 29.74 11.96 -23.13
N PRO A 194 29.16 13.03 -23.71
CA PRO A 194 29.19 13.17 -25.15
C PRO A 194 30.66 13.31 -25.54
N LEU A 195 31.14 12.39 -26.39
CA LEU A 195 32.40 12.56 -27.10
C LEU A 195 32.25 13.83 -27.93
N LEU A 196 32.83 14.92 -27.44
CA LEU A 196 33.08 16.12 -28.24
C LEU A 196 33.99 15.68 -29.40
N ARG A 197 33.45 15.76 -30.62
CA ARG A 197 34.22 15.82 -31.86
C ARG A 197 34.21 17.26 -32.33
#